data_AF-A0A117MLD5-F1
#
_entry.id   AF-A0A117MLD5-F1
#
_cell.length_a   1.000
_cell.length_b   1.000
_cell.length_c   1.000
_cell.angle_alpha   90.00
_cell.angle_beta   90.00
_cell.angle_gamma   90.00
#
_symmetry.space_group_name_H-M   'P 1'
#
loop_
_entity.id
_entity.type
_entity.pdbx_description
1 polymer ?
#
loop_
_entity_poly.entity_id
_entity_poly.type
_entity_poly.pdbx_seq_one_letter_code
_entity_poly.pdbx_strand_id
1 'polypeptide(L)'
;MVNVGEADFLTATKKGIDFEWIFYGWDGVNAELKGSPLNIQYVKDYDKALDFYTPILITNEKRISSDPALVKDFTAAVSEGYTYAGKNAAESADILLKAAPDLDAALVRKSQEWLSPKYQDDAARWGEQKATVWTDFSAWLYAQKVLSKEIDPAKAYTNDFLPAA
;
A
#
# COMPACT_ATOMS: atom_id res chain seq x y z
N MET A 1 -14.98 -8.03 -15.99
CA MET A 1 -14.40 -7.70 -14.67
C MET A 1 -15.55 -7.70 -13.68
N VAL A 2 -15.53 -8.60 -12.70
CA VAL A 2 -16.57 -8.69 -11.66
C VAL A 2 -15.99 -8.04 -10.41
N ASN A 3 -16.72 -7.10 -9.82
CA ASN A 3 -16.35 -6.53 -8.52
C ASN A 3 -16.85 -7.47 -7.42
N VAL A 4 -15.94 -7.95 -6.58
CA VAL A 4 -16.24 -8.89 -5.48
C VAL A 4 -16.26 -8.22 -4.11
N GLY A 5 -16.09 -6.90 -4.06
CA GLY A 5 -16.01 -6.13 -2.82
C GLY A 5 -14.77 -6.52 -2.00
N GLU A 6 -14.97 -6.68 -0.69
CA GLU A 6 -13.94 -7.07 0.28
C GLU A 6 -13.96 -8.58 0.58
N ALA A 7 -14.49 -9.39 -0.35
CA ALA A 7 -14.57 -10.83 -0.14
C ALA A 7 -13.17 -11.44 0.00
N ASP A 8 -12.99 -12.35 0.97
CA ASP A 8 -11.77 -13.12 1.14
C ASP A 8 -11.39 -13.87 -0.16
N PHE A 9 -10.16 -13.68 -0.62
CA PHE A 9 -9.65 -14.21 -1.88
C PHE A 9 -9.88 -15.72 -2.04
N LEU A 10 -9.62 -16.49 -0.98
CA LEU A 10 -9.78 -17.95 -1.02
C LEU A 10 -11.25 -18.37 -1.11
N THR A 11 -12.16 -17.55 -0.58
CA THR A 11 -13.59 -17.74 -0.70
C THR A 11 -14.09 -17.34 -2.09
N ALA A 12 -13.57 -16.26 -2.66
CA ALA A 12 -13.90 -15.77 -3.99
C ALA A 12 -13.53 -16.80 -5.08
N THR A 13 -12.30 -17.32 -5.03
CA THR A 13 -11.81 -18.30 -6.01
C THR A 13 -12.58 -19.62 -6.00
N LYS A 14 -13.01 -20.09 -4.82
CA LYS A 14 -13.89 -21.27 -4.69
C LYS A 14 -15.29 -21.08 -5.28
N LYS A 15 -15.68 -19.84 -5.59
CA LYS A 15 -17.00 -19.47 -6.13
C LYS A 15 -16.97 -19.14 -7.63
N GLY A 16 -15.94 -19.60 -8.34
CA GLY A 16 -15.85 -19.48 -9.81
C GLY A 16 -15.10 -18.25 -10.30
N ILE A 17 -14.15 -17.75 -9.51
CA ILE A 17 -13.22 -16.70 -9.92
C ILE A 17 -11.85 -17.32 -10.14
N ASP A 18 -11.29 -17.13 -11.33
CA ASP A 18 -10.02 -17.77 -11.71
C ASP A 18 -8.78 -17.03 -11.16
N PHE A 19 -8.86 -15.71 -10.97
CA PHE A 19 -7.80 -14.89 -10.39
C PHE A 19 -8.35 -13.58 -9.79
N GLU A 20 -7.59 -12.97 -8.87
CA GLU A 20 -7.94 -11.73 -8.18
C GLU A 20 -6.70 -10.87 -7.96
N TRP A 21 -6.91 -9.56 -7.79
CA TRP A 21 -5.85 -8.64 -7.41
C TRP A 21 -5.73 -8.58 -5.89
N ILE A 22 -4.61 -9.06 -5.36
CA ILE A 22 -4.32 -9.14 -3.93
C ILE A 22 -3.14 -8.27 -3.50
N PHE A 23 -3.01 -8.04 -2.21
CA PHE A 23 -1.74 -7.67 -1.59
C PHE A 23 -1.03 -8.93 -1.09
N TYR A 24 0.20 -9.18 -1.55
CA TYR A 24 0.94 -10.38 -1.16
C TYR A 24 1.11 -10.50 0.36
N GLY A 25 1.44 -9.38 1.02
CA GLY A 25 1.62 -9.33 2.47
C GLY A 25 0.37 -9.74 3.26
N TRP A 26 -0.80 -9.83 2.63
CA TRP A 26 -2.03 -10.30 3.26
C TRP A 26 -2.48 -11.64 2.69
N ASP A 27 -3.07 -11.67 1.49
CA ASP A 27 -3.64 -12.91 0.93
C ASP A 27 -2.57 -13.92 0.52
N GLY A 28 -1.42 -13.45 0.04
CA GLY A 28 -0.28 -14.31 -0.30
C GLY A 28 0.24 -15.04 0.94
N VAL A 29 0.49 -14.29 2.02
CA VAL A 29 0.87 -14.84 3.32
C VAL A 29 -0.20 -15.77 3.90
N ASN A 30 -1.48 -15.40 3.81
CA ASN A 30 -2.60 -16.23 4.26
C ASN A 30 -2.67 -17.56 3.49
N ALA A 31 -2.41 -17.54 2.18
CA ALA A 31 -2.38 -18.72 1.34
C ALA A 31 -1.19 -19.63 1.70
N GLU A 32 0.00 -19.07 1.96
CA GLU A 32 1.15 -19.82 2.47
C GLU A 32 0.83 -20.52 3.79
N LEU A 33 0.24 -19.79 4.76
CA LEU A 33 -0.16 -20.35 6.06
C LEU A 33 -1.17 -21.49 5.92
N LYS A 34 -2.02 -21.43 4.91
CA LYS A 34 -3.04 -22.46 4.60
C LYS A 34 -2.54 -23.54 3.65
N GLY A 35 -1.27 -23.53 3.25
CA GLY A 35 -0.70 -24.49 2.30
C GLY A 35 -1.40 -24.47 0.93
N SER A 36 -1.95 -23.32 0.53
CA SER A 36 -2.66 -23.13 -0.73
C SER A 36 -1.71 -22.49 -1.75
N PRO A 37 -1.12 -23.28 -2.67
CA PRO A 37 -0.16 -22.74 -3.63
C PRO A 37 -0.84 -21.74 -4.57
N LEU A 38 -0.21 -20.58 -4.75
CA LEU A 38 -0.70 -19.53 -5.65
C LEU A 38 0.25 -19.36 -6.83
N ASN A 39 -0.33 -19.10 -8.00
CA ASN A 39 0.41 -18.51 -9.11
C ASN A 39 0.34 -16.98 -8.98
N ILE A 40 1.44 -16.36 -8.58
CA ILE A 40 1.51 -14.90 -8.40
C ILE A 40 2.05 -14.24 -9.66
N GLN A 41 1.32 -13.25 -10.14
CA GLN A 41 1.70 -12.39 -11.25
C GLN A 41 1.87 -10.97 -10.70
N TYR A 42 3.11 -10.51 -10.52
CA TYR A 42 3.33 -9.16 -10.00
C TYR A 42 3.07 -8.12 -11.08
N VAL A 43 2.24 -7.12 -10.75
CA VAL A 43 1.85 -6.06 -11.71
C VAL A 43 3.08 -5.33 -12.27
N LYS A 44 4.08 -5.08 -11.43
CA LYS A 44 5.35 -4.43 -11.80
C LYS A 44 6.22 -5.21 -12.80
N ASP A 45 5.98 -6.52 -12.96
CA ASP A 45 6.76 -7.35 -13.91
C ASP A 45 6.28 -7.16 -15.36
N TYR A 46 5.11 -6.56 -15.57
CA TYR A 46 4.54 -6.34 -16.90
C TYR A 46 5.04 -5.05 -17.57
N ASP A 47 5.33 -4.01 -16.78
CA ASP A 47 5.92 -2.75 -17.24
C ASP A 47 6.54 -2.04 -16.03
N LYS A 48 7.70 -1.39 -16.21
CA LYS A 48 8.35 -0.62 -15.15
C LYS A 48 7.47 0.50 -14.58
N ALA A 49 6.57 1.06 -15.40
CA ALA A 49 5.64 2.11 -14.98
C ALA A 49 4.55 1.58 -14.03
N LEU A 50 4.43 0.26 -13.90
CA LEU A 50 3.46 -0.40 -13.03
C LEU A 50 4.03 -0.72 -11.63
N ASP A 51 5.27 -0.32 -11.34
CA ASP A 51 5.82 -0.28 -9.98
C ASP A 51 5.43 1.05 -9.29
N PHE A 52 4.12 1.28 -9.15
CA PHE A 52 3.55 2.50 -8.58
C PHE A 52 3.26 2.37 -7.08
N TYR A 53 3.03 3.51 -6.41
CA TYR A 53 2.72 3.53 -4.98
C TYR A 53 1.32 2.99 -4.68
N THR A 54 1.25 1.91 -3.89
CA THR A 54 0.00 1.37 -3.35
C THR A 54 0.23 0.59 -2.05
N PRO A 55 -0.55 0.83 -0.98
CA PRO A 55 -1.52 1.92 -0.82
C PRO A 55 -0.82 3.28 -0.61
N ILE A 56 -1.60 4.38 -0.66
CA ILE A 56 -1.13 5.74 -0.36
C ILE A 56 -2.07 6.44 0.63
N LEU A 57 -1.54 7.45 1.32
CA LEU A 57 -2.33 8.38 2.13
C LEU A 57 -2.78 9.56 1.27
N ILE A 58 -4.03 9.97 1.43
CA ILE A 58 -4.60 11.13 0.74
C ILE A 58 -5.33 12.05 1.72
N THR A 59 -5.32 13.33 1.39
CA THR A 59 -6.19 14.36 1.99
C THR A 59 -6.63 15.30 0.88
N ASN A 60 -7.59 16.19 1.15
CA ASN A 60 -8.07 17.15 0.15
C ASN A 60 -7.33 18.49 0.24
N GLU A 61 -7.27 19.22 -0.89
CA GLU A 61 -6.61 20.53 -1.00
C GLU A 61 -7.20 21.58 -0.04
N LYS A 62 -8.49 21.49 0.27
CA LYS A 62 -9.14 22.36 1.26
C LYS A 62 -8.54 22.15 2.65
N ARG A 63 -8.31 20.90 3.07
CA ARG A 63 -7.68 20.58 4.35
C ARG A 63 -6.24 21.10 4.40
N ILE A 64 -5.48 20.87 3.33
CA ILE A 64 -4.09 21.34 3.21
C ILE A 64 -4.00 22.87 3.36
N SER A 65 -4.88 23.60 2.67
CA SER A 65 -4.88 25.07 2.70
C SER A 65 -5.46 25.64 4.00
N SER A 66 -6.48 25.01 4.59
CA SER A 66 -7.13 25.54 5.80
C SER A 66 -6.39 25.22 7.09
N ASP A 67 -5.70 24.09 7.15
CA ASP A 67 -5.03 23.60 8.36
C ASP A 67 -3.79 22.75 8.01
N PRO A 68 -2.74 23.37 7.46
CA PRO A 68 -1.50 22.68 7.09
C PRO A 68 -0.76 22.10 8.30
N ALA A 69 -0.95 22.69 9.49
CA ALA A 69 -0.35 22.21 10.73
C ALA A 69 -0.89 20.82 11.08
N LEU A 70 -2.21 20.63 11.03
CA LEU A 70 -2.81 19.31 11.24
C LEU A 70 -2.30 18.27 10.25
N VAL A 71 -2.16 18.61 8.96
CA VAL A 71 -1.64 17.67 7.96
C VAL A 71 -0.21 17.27 8.28
N LYS A 72 0.63 18.24 8.67
CA LYS A 72 2.02 18.01 9.07
C LYS A 72 2.11 17.12 10.31
N ASP A 73 1.37 17.46 11.37
CA ASP A 73 1.43 16.74 12.64
C ASP A 73 0.90 15.31 12.50
N PHE A 74 -0.19 15.11 11.75
CA PHE A 74 -0.69 13.79 11.42
C PHE A 74 0.35 12.98 10.64
N THR A 75 0.93 13.56 9.59
CA THR A 75 1.93 12.87 8.75
C THR A 75 3.17 12.49 9.57
N ALA A 76 3.63 13.35 10.48
CA ALA A 76 4.74 13.06 11.38
C ALA A 76 4.42 11.89 12.33
N ALA A 77 3.24 11.88 12.96
CA ALA A 77 2.82 10.79 13.85
C ALA A 77 2.69 9.45 13.09
N VAL A 78 2.14 9.47 11.88
CA VAL A 78 2.04 8.27 11.05
C VAL A 78 3.43 7.77 10.63
N SER A 79 4.34 8.68 10.24
CA SER A 79 5.73 8.34 9.92
C SER A 79 6.44 7.69 11.09
N GLU A 80 6.25 8.19 12.32
CA GLU A 80 6.78 7.57 13.53
C GLU A 80 6.23 6.15 13.72
N GLY A 81 4.91 5.98 13.58
CA GLY A 81 4.23 4.69 13.72
C GLY A 81 4.74 3.63 12.73
N TYR A 82 4.83 3.95 11.44
CA TYR A 82 5.35 3.01 10.44
C TYR A 82 6.84 2.75 10.58
N THR A 83 7.62 3.76 10.97
CA THR A 83 9.06 3.57 11.27
C THR A 83 9.24 2.63 12.45
N TYR A 84 8.43 2.77 13.50
CA TYR A 84 8.39 1.82 14.61
C TYR A 84 7.99 0.43 14.13
N ALA A 85 6.95 0.33 13.30
CA ALA A 85 6.43 -0.93 12.79
C ALA A 85 7.40 -1.69 11.88
N GLY A 86 8.23 -0.97 11.11
CA GLY A 86 9.32 -1.56 10.33
C GLY A 86 10.46 -2.11 11.18
N LYS A 87 10.66 -1.57 12.39
CA LYS A 87 11.74 -1.98 13.32
C LYS A 87 11.31 -3.00 14.37
N ASN A 88 10.02 -3.02 14.71
CA ASN A 88 9.45 -3.81 15.82
C ASN A 88 8.24 -4.61 15.30
N ALA A 89 8.51 -5.57 14.40
CA ALA A 89 7.46 -6.28 13.67
C ALA A 89 6.52 -7.06 14.61
N ALA A 90 7.07 -7.81 15.58
CA ALA A 90 6.27 -8.63 16.49
C ALA A 90 5.39 -7.76 17.40
N GLU A 91 5.97 -6.71 18.00
CA GLU A 91 5.27 -5.78 18.88
C GLU A 91 4.17 -5.03 18.13
N SER A 92 4.42 -4.65 16.87
CA SER A 92 3.44 -3.92 16.07
C SER A 92 2.28 -4.80 15.63
N ALA A 93 2.54 -6.08 15.35
CA ALA A 93 1.49 -7.08 15.13
C ALA A 93 0.60 -7.23 16.37
N ASP A 94 1.19 -7.29 17.57
CA ASP A 94 0.42 -7.38 18.82
C ASP A 94 -0.38 -6.10 19.12
N ILE A 95 0.15 -4.92 18.77
CA ILE A 95 -0.61 -3.65 18.85
C ILE A 95 -1.85 -3.72 17.95
N LEU A 96 -1.71 -4.19 16.71
CA LEU A 96 -2.84 -4.35 15.80
C LEU A 96 -3.85 -5.36 16.33
N LEU A 97 -3.40 -6.53 16.80
CA LEU A 97 -4.28 -7.56 17.35
C LEU A 97 -5.02 -7.11 18.61
N LYS A 98 -4.42 -6.22 19.41
CA LYS A 98 -5.11 -5.61 20.56
C LYS A 98 -6.23 -4.65 20.11
N ALA A 99 -6.01 -3.91 19.03
CA ALA A 99 -6.99 -2.97 18.49
C ALA A 99 -8.09 -3.64 17.65
N ALA A 100 -7.75 -4.74 16.98
CA ALA A 100 -8.62 -5.52 16.10
C ALA A 100 -8.54 -7.02 16.45
N PRO A 101 -9.17 -7.46 17.55
CA PRO A 101 -9.02 -8.81 18.10
C PRO A 101 -9.63 -9.93 17.25
N ASP A 102 -10.50 -9.59 16.30
CA ASP A 102 -11.13 -10.56 15.40
C ASP A 102 -10.20 -11.02 14.25
N LEU A 103 -9.05 -10.38 14.09
CA LEU A 103 -8.05 -10.77 13.09
C LEU A 103 -7.36 -12.09 13.46
N ASP A 104 -7.03 -12.89 12.44
CA ASP A 104 -6.22 -14.08 12.65
C ASP A 104 -4.79 -13.71 13.10
N ALA A 105 -4.44 -14.13 14.31
CA ALA A 105 -3.19 -13.75 14.95
C ALA A 105 -1.94 -14.31 14.27
N ALA A 106 -2.04 -15.47 13.60
CA ALA A 106 -0.91 -16.03 12.86
C ALA A 106 -0.68 -15.24 11.56
N LEU A 107 -1.77 -14.90 10.86
CA LEU A 107 -1.73 -14.06 9.67
C LEU A 107 -1.13 -12.68 9.97
N VAL A 108 -1.64 -11.99 10.98
CA VAL A 108 -1.16 -10.64 11.31
C VAL A 108 0.34 -10.63 11.62
N ARG A 109 0.82 -11.57 12.45
CA ARG A 109 2.25 -11.67 12.77
C ARG A 109 3.09 -11.98 11.54
N LYS A 110 2.66 -12.93 10.71
CA LYS A 110 3.41 -13.32 9.52
C LYS A 110 3.42 -12.23 8.44
N SER A 111 2.29 -11.52 8.30
CA SER A 111 2.14 -10.35 7.43
C SER A 111 3.09 -9.24 7.86
N GLN A 112 3.15 -8.94 9.16
CA GLN A 112 4.00 -7.89 9.68
C GLN A 112 5.49 -8.19 9.53
N GLU A 113 5.91 -9.45 9.72
CA GLU A 113 7.27 -9.89 9.37
C GLU A 113 7.59 -9.60 7.90
N TRP A 114 6.66 -9.91 6.99
CA TRP A 114 6.83 -9.70 5.55
C TRP A 114 6.87 -8.22 5.15
N LEU A 115 6.03 -7.39 5.77
CA LEU A 115 5.87 -5.96 5.47
C LEU A 115 6.93 -5.08 6.12
N SER A 116 7.43 -5.45 7.30
CA SER A 116 8.36 -4.64 8.08
C SER A 116 9.58 -4.10 7.29
N PRO A 117 10.27 -4.88 6.43
CA PRO A 117 11.38 -4.34 5.63
C PRO A 117 10.92 -3.48 4.43
N LYS A 118 9.63 -3.43 4.11
CA LYS A 118 9.08 -2.85 2.87
C LYS A 118 8.39 -1.50 3.05
N TYR A 119 8.08 -1.08 4.28
CA TYR A 119 7.37 0.18 4.50
C TYR A 119 8.19 1.41 4.06
N GLN A 120 9.50 1.38 4.31
CA GLN A 120 10.44 2.40 3.83
C GLN A 120 11.27 1.88 2.64
N ASP A 121 11.67 0.61 2.68
CA ASP A 121 12.49 -0.06 1.66
C ASP A 121 13.75 0.78 1.31
N ASP A 122 13.93 1.16 0.04
CA ASP A 122 15.08 1.90 -0.46
C ASP A 122 14.97 3.43 -0.31
N ALA A 123 13.87 3.95 0.26
CA ALA A 123 13.64 5.38 0.39
C ALA A 123 14.49 6.00 1.51
N ALA A 124 14.81 7.29 1.37
CA ALA A 124 15.58 8.04 2.37
C ALA A 124 14.85 8.16 3.73
N ARG A 125 13.52 8.24 3.69
CA ARG A 125 12.62 8.25 4.85
C ARG A 125 11.30 7.58 4.46
N TRP A 126 10.55 7.11 5.46
CA TRP A 126 9.24 6.52 5.23
C TRP A 126 8.30 7.49 4.49
N GLY A 127 7.51 6.94 3.57
CA GLY A 127 6.48 7.69 2.84
C GLY A 127 7.01 8.62 1.74
N GLU A 128 8.33 8.71 1.53
CA GLU A 128 8.89 9.56 0.48
C GLU A 128 8.54 9.07 -0.92
N GLN A 129 7.93 9.95 -1.72
CA GLN A 129 7.51 9.66 -3.08
C GLN A 129 8.41 10.33 -4.13
N LYS A 130 8.75 9.59 -5.19
CA LYS A 130 9.59 10.02 -6.31
C LYS A 130 8.71 10.55 -7.45
N ALA A 131 9.06 11.71 -8.02
CA ALA A 131 8.32 12.34 -9.12
C ALA A 131 8.24 11.45 -10.37
N THR A 132 9.30 10.67 -10.61
CA THR A 132 9.41 9.76 -11.74
C THR A 132 8.37 8.65 -11.68
N VAL A 133 8.02 8.13 -10.50
CA VAL A 133 7.00 7.08 -10.34
C VAL A 133 5.62 7.59 -10.78
N TRP A 134 5.25 8.80 -10.35
CA TRP A 134 3.99 9.44 -10.76
C TRP A 134 3.97 9.79 -12.26
N THR A 135 5.10 10.25 -12.79
CA THR A 135 5.22 10.61 -14.21
C THR A 135 5.12 9.38 -15.10
N ASP A 136 5.86 8.32 -14.79
CA ASP A 136 5.88 7.09 -15.58
C ASP A 136 4.50 6.41 -15.56
N PHE A 137 3.87 6.30 -14.38
CA PHE A 137 2.55 5.67 -14.25
C PHE A 137 1.46 6.44 -15.01
N SER A 138 1.42 7.77 -14.85
CA SER A 138 0.42 8.59 -15.53
C SER A 138 0.58 8.60 -17.06
N ALA A 139 1.82 8.64 -17.55
CA ALA A 139 2.13 8.53 -18.97
C ALA A 139 1.71 7.15 -19.52
N TRP A 140 1.98 6.08 -18.77
CA TRP A 140 1.55 4.73 -19.14
C TRP A 140 0.02 4.64 -19.24
N LEU A 141 -0.72 5.14 -18.24
CA LEU A 141 -2.18 5.13 -18.26
C LEU A 141 -2.76 5.92 -19.43
N TYR A 142 -2.14 7.05 -19.79
CA TYR A 142 -2.53 7.84 -20.96
C TYR A 142 -2.25 7.10 -22.27
N ALA A 143 -1.07 6.48 -22.41
CA ALA A 143 -0.71 5.67 -23.58
C ALA A 143 -1.65 4.46 -23.76
N GLN A 144 -2.08 3.83 -22.66
CA GLN A 144 -3.07 2.75 -22.66
C GLN A 144 -4.52 3.25 -22.82
N LYS A 145 -4.74 4.56 -23.01
CA LYS A 145 -6.06 5.20 -23.16
C LYS A 145 -7.00 4.99 -21.97
N VAL A 146 -6.43 4.72 -20.79
CA VAL A 146 -7.18 4.69 -19.51
C VAL A 146 -7.50 6.11 -19.08
N LEU A 147 -6.54 7.02 -19.22
CA LEU A 147 -6.76 8.45 -19.05
C LEU A 147 -7.15 9.09 -20.39
N SER A 148 -8.17 9.94 -20.37
CA SER A 148 -8.62 10.71 -21.55
C SER A 148 -7.76 11.95 -21.82
N LYS A 149 -6.95 12.36 -20.86
CA LYS A 149 -6.03 13.50 -20.93
C LYS A 149 -4.81 13.24 -20.05
N GLU A 150 -3.70 13.88 -20.38
CA GLU A 150 -2.53 13.92 -19.51
C GLU A 150 -2.88 14.62 -18.18
N ILE A 151 -2.24 14.15 -17.11
CA ILE A 151 -2.31 14.75 -15.78
C ILE A 151 -0.95 15.32 -15.42
N ASP A 152 -0.94 16.40 -14.65
CA ASP A 152 0.28 16.98 -14.10
C ASP A 152 0.70 16.19 -12.85
N PRO A 153 1.78 15.38 -12.89
CA PRO A 153 2.20 14.54 -11.78
C PRO A 153 2.55 15.36 -10.53
N ALA A 154 3.00 16.60 -10.69
CA ALA A 154 3.36 17.48 -9.57
C ALA A 154 2.14 17.95 -8.76
N LYS A 155 0.92 17.80 -9.31
CA LYS A 155 -0.33 18.07 -8.59
C LYS A 155 -0.90 16.83 -7.92
N ALA A 156 -0.37 15.65 -8.19
CA ALA A 156 -0.88 14.39 -7.67
C ALA A 156 -0.36 14.07 -6.26
N TYR A 157 0.78 14.63 -5.86
CA TYR A 157 1.40 14.35 -4.58
C TYR A 157 2.26 15.53 -4.07
N THR A 158 2.59 15.52 -2.78
CA THR A 158 3.61 16.38 -2.18
C THR A 158 4.31 15.64 -1.04
N ASN A 159 5.60 15.92 -0.86
CA ASN A 159 6.40 15.44 0.27
C ASN A 159 6.59 16.50 1.37
N ASP A 160 5.98 17.68 1.23
CA ASP A 160 6.24 18.84 2.10
C ASP A 160 5.79 18.64 3.55
N PHE A 161 4.86 17.71 3.78
CA PHE A 161 4.33 17.37 5.09
C PHE A 161 5.07 16.23 5.79
N LEU A 162 6.01 15.56 5.11
CA LEU A 162 6.83 14.52 5.72
C LEU A 162 7.86 15.13 6.69
N PRO A 163 8.13 14.49 7.85
CA PRO A 163 9.19 14.91 8.75
C PRO A 163 10.56 14.77 8.09
N ALA A 164 11.56 15.57 8.48
CA ALA A 164 12.91 15.49 7.92
C ALA A 164 13.48 14.05 8.00
N ALA A 165 14.30 13.70 7.00
CA ALA A 165 14.97 12.40 6.93
C ALA A 165 16.06 12.25 8.00
#